data_AF-A0A5E4KG54-F1
#
_entry.id   AF-A0A5E4KG54-F1
#
_cell.length_a   1.000
_cell.length_b   1.000
_cell.length_c   1.000
_cell.angle_alpha   90.00
_cell.angle_beta   90.00
_cell.angle_gamma   90.00
#
_symmetry.space_group_name_H-M   'P 1'
#
loop_
_entity.id
_entity.type
_entity.pdbx_description
1 polymer ?
#
loop_
_entity_poly.entity_id
_entity_poly.type
_entity_poly.pdbx_seq_one_letter_code
_entity_poly.pdbx_strand_id
1 'polypeptide(L)'
;MNFPLDTNIILGVVNTKDRLHDMSIALMRDKRNEQLILCNSAIKESHNVLRNKINEVMVEIIGLFRDIYQNPNIGSIDSLALIIEQFKKIKAAKPGLANFLDLVFHEISLFIKENDIENLPSFLSQLSINFSGSIIRKIDEVHPDFEILILNLDNLSKVKKSLAEIHFKDTNDERIFQELMTNLDEIKPLEFFLDDTDFANKCRKGFANIANGMGFGNDAFSCQLLKDYNSNS
;
A
#
# COMPACT_ATOMS: atom_id res chain seq x y z
N MET A 1 -11.48 18.73 6.34
CA MET A 1 -12.02 17.35 6.49
C MET A 1 -10.83 16.44 6.73
N ASN A 2 -11.02 15.32 7.41
CA ASN A 2 -9.97 14.32 7.59
C ASN A 2 -10.20 13.18 6.60
N PHE A 3 -9.14 12.64 6.02
CA PHE A 3 -9.26 11.51 5.11
C PHE A 3 -8.18 10.46 5.38
N PRO A 4 -8.56 9.24 5.78
CA PRO A 4 -7.66 8.11 5.83
C PRO A 4 -7.67 7.30 4.54
N LEU A 5 -6.61 6.52 4.37
CA LEU A 5 -6.38 5.65 3.21
C LEU A 5 -6.26 4.20 3.66
N ASP A 6 -6.80 3.28 2.87
CA ASP A 6 -6.56 1.86 3.04
C ASP A 6 -5.14 1.46 2.59
N THR A 7 -4.78 0.20 2.86
CA THR A 7 -3.48 -0.36 2.50
C THR A 7 -3.24 -0.33 0.98
N ASN A 8 -4.24 -0.64 0.16
CA ASN A 8 -4.06 -0.70 -1.30
C ASN A 8 -3.76 0.68 -1.90
N ILE A 9 -4.38 1.74 -1.39
CA ILE A 9 -4.08 3.11 -1.81
C ILE A 9 -2.67 3.51 -1.39
N ILE A 10 -2.24 3.19 -0.15
CA ILE A 10 -0.86 3.43 0.33
C ILE A 10 0.15 2.71 -0.57
N LEU A 11 -0.10 1.44 -0.92
CA LEU A 11 0.74 0.70 -1.85
C LEU A 11 0.79 1.36 -3.23
N GLY A 12 -0.34 1.88 -3.71
CA GLY A 12 -0.42 2.66 -4.95
C GLY A 12 0.49 3.89 -4.93
N VAL A 13 0.58 4.62 -3.82
CA VAL A 13 1.51 5.76 -3.68
C VAL A 13 2.97 5.32 -3.88
N VAL A 14 3.34 4.19 -3.30
CA VAL A 14 4.73 3.76 -3.20
C VAL A 14 5.19 3.01 -4.46
N ASN A 15 4.34 2.19 -5.03
CA ASN A 15 4.62 1.37 -6.21
C ASN A 15 4.14 2.07 -7.48
N THR A 16 5.08 2.67 -8.22
CA THR A 16 4.81 3.40 -9.48
C THR A 16 4.32 2.51 -10.63
N LYS A 17 4.31 1.19 -10.44
CA LYS A 17 3.79 0.21 -11.40
C LYS A 17 2.47 -0.42 -10.94
N ASP A 18 1.93 0.05 -9.81
CA ASP A 18 0.62 -0.37 -9.36
C ASP A 18 -0.50 0.22 -10.22
N ARG A 19 -1.57 -0.55 -10.42
CA ARG A 19 -2.76 -0.09 -11.16
C ARG A 19 -3.43 1.11 -10.50
N LEU A 20 -3.26 1.29 -9.19
CA LEU A 20 -3.82 2.40 -8.43
C LEU A 20 -2.89 3.61 -8.34
N HIS A 21 -1.65 3.53 -8.84
CA HIS A 21 -0.64 4.57 -8.62
C HIS A 21 -1.14 5.97 -8.95
N ASP A 22 -1.58 6.18 -10.20
CA ASP A 22 -2.01 7.50 -10.66
C ASP A 22 -3.23 8.00 -9.87
N MET A 23 -4.15 7.09 -9.51
CA MET A 23 -5.35 7.43 -8.74
C MET A 23 -5.02 7.80 -7.29
N SER A 24 -4.13 7.05 -6.64
CA SER A 24 -3.67 7.35 -5.28
C SER A 24 -2.95 8.70 -5.22
N ILE A 25 -2.12 8.99 -6.22
CA ILE A 25 -1.41 10.28 -6.30
C ILE A 25 -2.37 11.43 -6.59
N ALA A 26 -3.34 11.25 -7.48
CA ALA A 26 -4.37 12.25 -7.78
C ALA A 26 -5.19 12.60 -6.53
N LEU A 27 -5.71 11.59 -5.83
CA LEU A 27 -6.48 11.75 -4.58
C LEU A 27 -5.72 12.62 -3.56
N MET A 28 -4.45 12.29 -3.28
CA MET A 28 -3.66 13.04 -2.30
C MET A 28 -3.37 14.48 -2.73
N ARG A 29 -3.23 14.73 -4.04
CA ARG A 29 -3.02 16.08 -4.57
C ARG A 29 -4.28 16.92 -4.53
N ASP A 30 -5.43 16.32 -4.86
CA ASP A 30 -6.71 17.01 -4.87
C ASP A 30 -7.15 17.37 -3.44
N LYS A 31 -6.81 16.52 -2.47
CA LYS A 31 -7.07 16.74 -1.04
C LYS A 31 -5.92 17.39 -0.27
N ARG A 32 -4.96 18.03 -0.93
CA ARG A 32 -3.76 18.59 -0.29
C ARG A 32 -4.00 19.61 0.84
N ASN A 33 -5.19 20.22 0.89
CA ASN A 33 -5.59 21.16 1.95
C ASN A 33 -6.41 20.49 3.08
N GLU A 34 -6.65 19.18 2.99
CA GLU A 34 -7.31 18.37 4.00
C GLU A 34 -6.27 17.63 4.85
N GLN A 35 -6.69 17.12 6.00
CA GLN A 35 -5.78 16.42 6.90
C GLN A 35 -5.76 14.93 6.55
N LEU A 36 -4.61 14.44 6.09
CA LEU A 36 -4.37 13.02 5.88
C LEU A 36 -4.19 12.33 7.24
N ILE A 37 -4.95 11.25 7.46
CA ILE A 37 -4.85 10.38 8.64
C ILE A 37 -4.33 9.01 8.21
N LEU A 38 -3.16 8.60 8.70
CA LEU A 38 -2.60 7.28 8.40
C LEU A 38 -2.81 6.34 9.58
N CYS A 39 -3.66 5.34 9.41
CA CYS A 39 -3.78 4.25 10.37
C CYS A 39 -2.45 3.48 10.47
N ASN A 40 -1.91 3.37 11.69
CA ASN A 40 -0.70 2.60 11.97
C ASN A 40 -0.82 1.14 11.52
N SER A 41 -2.02 0.55 11.62
CA SER A 41 -2.32 -0.78 11.09
C SER A 41 -2.17 -0.86 9.56
N ALA A 42 -2.69 0.12 8.81
CA ALA A 42 -2.55 0.19 7.35
C ALA A 42 -1.09 0.38 6.92
N ILE A 43 -0.33 1.23 7.64
CA ILE A 43 1.10 1.41 7.41
C ILE A 43 1.85 0.08 7.62
N LYS A 44 1.64 -0.59 8.76
CA LYS A 44 2.29 -1.88 9.06
C LYS A 44 1.95 -2.96 8.05
N GLU A 45 0.70 -3.04 7.62
CA GLU A 45 0.30 -3.96 6.57
C GLU A 45 1.01 -3.63 5.26
N SER A 46 1.04 -2.36 4.86
CA SER A 46 1.73 -1.90 3.65
C SER A 46 3.22 -2.25 3.68
N HIS A 47 3.91 -2.07 4.81
CA HIS A 47 5.30 -2.51 5.02
C HIS A 47 5.45 -4.01 4.75
N ASN A 48 4.58 -4.82 5.34
CA ASN A 48 4.62 -6.28 5.20
C ASN A 48 4.33 -6.73 3.77
N VAL A 49 3.33 -6.13 3.10
CA VAL A 49 2.99 -6.45 1.71
C VAL A 49 4.15 -6.11 0.78
N LEU A 50 4.71 -4.90 0.85
CA LEU A 50 5.88 -4.52 0.04
C LEU A 50 7.05 -5.47 0.27
N ARG A 51 7.39 -5.71 1.55
CA ARG A 51 8.53 -6.56 1.91
C ARG A 51 8.35 -7.99 1.38
N ASN A 52 7.19 -8.58 1.61
CA ASN A 52 6.90 -9.95 1.21
C ASN A 52 6.85 -10.09 -0.31
N LYS A 53 6.19 -9.16 -1.02
CA LYS A 53 6.06 -9.23 -2.48
C LYS A 53 7.37 -8.98 -3.20
N ILE A 54 8.18 -8.04 -2.73
CA ILE A 54 9.53 -7.84 -3.29
C ILE A 54 10.40 -9.07 -3.01
N ASN A 55 10.38 -9.62 -1.79
CA ASN A 55 11.12 -10.85 -1.49
C ASN A 55 10.64 -12.05 -2.33
N GLU A 56 9.34 -12.17 -2.57
CA GLU A 56 8.79 -13.20 -3.46
C GLU A 56 9.36 -13.04 -4.88
N VAL A 57 9.42 -11.81 -5.40
CA VAL A 57 10.09 -11.53 -6.67
C VAL A 57 11.58 -11.87 -6.62
N MET A 58 12.30 -11.53 -5.54
CA MET A 58 13.73 -11.87 -5.37
C MET A 58 13.98 -13.36 -5.50
N VAL A 59 13.16 -14.19 -4.86
CA VAL A 59 13.26 -15.65 -4.93
C VAL A 59 13.09 -16.14 -6.37
N GLU A 60 12.18 -15.55 -7.14
CA GLU A 60 11.98 -15.92 -8.55
C GLU A 60 13.16 -15.52 -9.43
N ILE A 61 13.74 -14.34 -9.21
CA ILE A 61 14.77 -13.80 -10.10
C ILE A 61 16.19 -14.23 -9.73
N ILE A 62 16.44 -14.70 -8.49
CA ILE A 62 17.79 -15.03 -8.04
C ILE A 62 18.44 -16.14 -8.89
N GLY A 63 17.63 -17.10 -9.34
CA GLY A 63 18.06 -18.18 -10.22
C GLY A 63 18.55 -17.68 -11.59
N LEU A 64 18.04 -16.53 -12.06
CA LEU A 64 18.40 -15.94 -13.35
C LEU A 64 19.84 -15.44 -13.36
N PHE A 65 20.29 -14.90 -12.23
CA PHE A 65 21.61 -14.30 -12.16
C PHE A 65 22.74 -15.32 -12.21
N ARG A 66 22.46 -16.59 -11.90
CA ARG A 66 23.45 -17.67 -12.06
C ARG A 66 23.95 -17.74 -13.50
N ASP A 67 23.05 -17.71 -14.48
CA ASP A 67 23.40 -17.83 -15.89
C ASP A 67 24.17 -16.59 -16.40
N ILE A 68 23.93 -15.43 -15.79
CA ILE A 68 24.60 -14.17 -16.11
C ILE A 68 26.02 -14.15 -15.52
N TYR A 69 26.19 -14.52 -14.24
CA TYR A 69 27.51 -14.52 -13.59
C TYR A 69 28.42 -15.67 -14.04
N GLN A 70 27.87 -16.77 -14.53
CA GLN A 70 28.66 -17.91 -15.01
C GLN A 70 29.20 -17.72 -16.43
N ASN A 71 28.86 -16.62 -17.11
CA ASN A 71 29.20 -16.40 -18.51
C ASN A 71 29.99 -15.09 -18.71
N PRO A 72 31.33 -15.12 -18.49
CA PRO A 72 32.16 -13.92 -18.41
C PRO A 72 32.30 -13.12 -19.72
N ASN A 73 31.78 -13.65 -20.84
CA ASN A 73 31.84 -13.03 -22.16
C ASN A 73 30.52 -12.37 -22.60
N ILE A 74 29.47 -12.41 -21.78
CA ILE A 74 28.19 -11.75 -22.12
C ILE A 74 28.37 -10.24 -21.95
N GLY A 75 28.22 -9.49 -23.03
CA GLY A 75 28.20 -8.03 -22.98
C GLY A 75 26.97 -7.52 -22.22
N SER A 76 27.04 -6.31 -21.66
CA SER A 76 25.96 -5.71 -20.87
C SER A 76 24.59 -5.67 -21.58
N ILE A 77 24.59 -5.46 -22.91
CA ILE A 77 23.37 -5.48 -23.73
C ILE A 77 22.74 -6.88 -23.78
N ASP A 78 23.56 -7.92 -23.95
CA ASP A 78 23.10 -9.30 -24.00
C ASP A 78 22.63 -9.76 -22.60
N SER A 79 23.29 -9.32 -21.52
CA SER A 79 22.81 -9.54 -20.15
C SER A 79 21.44 -8.92 -19.93
N LEU A 80 21.22 -7.69 -20.38
CA LEU A 80 19.92 -7.01 -20.25
C LEU A 80 18.83 -7.71 -21.06
N ALA A 81 19.13 -8.16 -22.29
CA ALA A 81 18.19 -8.91 -23.11
C ALA A 81 17.75 -10.22 -22.42
N LEU A 82 18.69 -10.96 -21.83
CA LEU A 82 18.41 -12.17 -21.05
C LEU A 82 17.54 -11.87 -19.82
N ILE A 83 17.87 -10.82 -19.06
CA ILE A 83 17.05 -10.39 -17.92
C ILE A 83 15.62 -10.09 -18.37
N ILE A 84 15.44 -9.32 -19.45
CA ILE A 84 14.11 -8.96 -19.99
C ILE A 84 13.29 -10.20 -20.34
N GLU A 85 13.87 -11.17 -21.06
CA GLU A 85 13.14 -12.38 -21.44
C GLU A 85 12.70 -13.19 -20.22
N GLN A 86 13.55 -13.27 -19.21
CA GLN A 86 13.25 -14.03 -18.00
C GLN A 86 12.17 -13.36 -17.14
N PHE A 87 12.23 -12.03 -16.98
CA PHE A 87 11.16 -11.29 -16.31
C PHE A 87 9.81 -11.46 -17.03
N LYS A 88 9.79 -11.48 -18.37
CA LYS A 88 8.57 -11.77 -19.14
C LYS A 88 8.02 -13.17 -18.84
N LYS A 89 8.88 -14.19 -18.77
CA LYS A 89 8.48 -15.57 -18.43
C LYS A 89 7.89 -15.66 -17.02
N ILE A 90 8.55 -15.05 -16.02
CA ILE A 90 8.06 -15.05 -14.63
C ILE A 90 6.73 -14.30 -14.54
N LYS A 91 6.60 -13.14 -15.20
CA LYS A 91 5.36 -12.35 -15.24
C LYS A 91 4.19 -13.14 -15.82
N ALA A 92 4.41 -13.92 -16.88
CA ALA A 92 3.40 -14.80 -17.45
C ALA A 92 3.01 -15.95 -16.51
N ALA A 93 3.98 -16.52 -15.79
CA ALA A 93 3.74 -17.59 -14.82
C ALA A 93 3.07 -17.11 -13.52
N LYS A 94 3.34 -15.86 -13.11
CA LYS A 94 2.88 -15.26 -11.85
C LYS A 94 2.23 -13.89 -12.08
N PRO A 95 1.03 -13.84 -12.69
CA PRO A 95 0.36 -12.57 -12.98
C PRO A 95 0.06 -11.73 -11.72
N GLY A 96 -0.13 -12.38 -10.56
CA GLY A 96 -0.33 -11.71 -9.27
C GLY A 96 0.90 -10.97 -8.71
N LEU A 97 2.07 -11.09 -9.35
CA LEU A 97 3.29 -10.34 -9.01
C LEU A 97 3.66 -9.31 -10.08
N ALA A 98 2.86 -9.16 -11.13
CA ALA A 98 3.23 -8.39 -12.33
C ALA A 98 3.73 -6.97 -12.03
N ASN A 99 2.99 -6.19 -11.23
CA ASN A 99 3.37 -4.84 -10.83
C ASN A 99 4.68 -4.82 -10.00
N PHE A 100 4.87 -5.77 -9.08
CA PHE A 100 6.09 -5.89 -8.29
C PHE A 100 7.29 -6.33 -9.12
N LEU A 101 7.09 -7.22 -10.09
CA LEU A 101 8.11 -7.62 -11.06
C LEU A 101 8.54 -6.43 -11.91
N ASP A 102 7.59 -5.64 -12.42
CA ASP A 102 7.88 -4.44 -13.20
C ASP A 102 8.61 -3.38 -12.36
N LEU A 103 8.24 -3.23 -11.09
CA LEU A 103 8.92 -2.34 -10.14
C LEU A 103 10.36 -2.77 -9.92
N VAL A 104 10.58 -4.03 -9.55
CA VAL A 104 11.93 -4.58 -9.34
C VAL A 104 12.78 -4.49 -10.61
N PHE A 105 12.21 -4.82 -11.77
CA PHE A 105 12.91 -4.72 -13.04
C PHE A 105 13.35 -3.29 -13.34
N HIS A 106 12.48 -2.30 -13.08
CA HIS A 106 12.81 -0.89 -13.23
C HIS A 106 14.00 -0.50 -12.36
N GLU A 107 14.00 -0.91 -11.10
CA GLU A 107 15.05 -0.60 -10.13
C GLU A 107 16.39 -1.25 -10.49
N ILE A 108 16.37 -2.52 -10.93
CA ILE A 108 17.57 -3.20 -11.48
C ILE A 108 18.10 -2.45 -12.69
N SER A 109 17.21 -2.01 -13.59
CA SER A 109 17.60 -1.29 -14.81
C SER A 109 18.22 0.07 -14.50
N LEU A 110 17.74 0.78 -13.47
CA LEU A 110 18.35 2.01 -13.00
C LEU A 110 19.72 1.73 -12.36
N PHE A 111 19.80 0.73 -11.49
CA PHE A 111 21.05 0.35 -10.82
C PHE A 111 22.18 0.03 -11.81
N ILE A 112 21.92 -0.82 -12.81
CA ILE A 112 22.92 -1.27 -13.80
C ILE A 112 23.42 -0.12 -14.68
N LYS A 113 22.66 0.96 -14.86
CA LYS A 113 23.14 2.14 -15.61
C LYS A 113 24.24 2.90 -14.88
N GLU A 114 24.27 2.81 -13.56
CA GLU A 114 25.10 3.64 -12.69
C GLU A 114 26.13 2.82 -11.91
N ASN A 115 26.03 1.48 -11.92
CA ASN A 115 26.82 0.58 -11.08
C ASN A 115 27.19 -0.71 -11.83
N ASP A 116 28.28 -1.33 -11.37
CA ASP A 116 28.71 -2.64 -11.87
C ASP A 116 27.74 -3.76 -11.46
N ILE A 117 27.53 -4.71 -12.38
CA ILE A 117 26.64 -5.86 -12.18
C ILE A 117 27.05 -6.73 -10.97
N GLU A 118 28.33 -6.76 -10.61
CA GLU A 118 28.85 -7.48 -9.45
C GLU A 118 28.25 -6.99 -8.11
N ASN A 119 27.82 -5.72 -8.06
CA ASN A 119 27.20 -5.12 -6.87
C ASN A 119 25.68 -5.37 -6.79
N LEU A 120 25.08 -5.94 -7.83
CA LEU A 120 23.65 -6.20 -7.92
C LEU A 120 23.13 -7.09 -6.76
N PRO A 121 23.83 -8.15 -6.30
CA PRO A 121 23.33 -8.96 -5.19
C PRO A 121 23.16 -8.16 -3.89
N SER A 122 24.10 -7.24 -3.62
CA SER A 122 24.04 -6.36 -2.46
C SER A 122 22.85 -5.41 -2.56
N PHE A 123 22.65 -4.80 -3.73
CA PHE A 123 21.49 -3.96 -4.02
C PHE A 123 20.16 -4.71 -3.81
N LEU A 124 20.03 -5.90 -4.40
CA LEU A 124 18.82 -6.72 -4.27
C LEU A 124 18.53 -7.13 -2.82
N SER A 125 19.57 -7.37 -2.02
CA SER A 125 19.41 -7.73 -0.60
C SER A 125 18.76 -6.63 0.24
N GLN A 126 18.90 -5.36 -0.17
CA GLN A 126 18.35 -4.20 0.52
C GLN A 126 17.04 -3.71 -0.08
N LEU A 127 16.66 -4.18 -1.27
CA LEU A 127 15.55 -3.61 -2.04
C LEU A 127 14.22 -3.65 -1.26
N SER A 128 13.89 -4.78 -0.63
CA SER A 128 12.64 -4.92 0.12
C SER A 128 12.61 -4.06 1.40
N ILE A 129 13.78 -3.87 2.05
CA ILE A 129 13.94 -3.00 3.21
C ILE A 129 13.79 -1.54 2.78
N ASN A 130 14.43 -1.14 1.69
CA ASN A 130 14.39 0.22 1.17
C ASN A 130 12.97 0.62 0.76
N PHE A 131 12.26 -0.23 0.01
CA PHE A 131 10.89 0.08 -0.40
C PHE A 131 9.93 0.15 0.77
N SER A 132 9.96 -0.86 1.65
CA SER A 132 9.11 -0.83 2.84
C SER A 132 9.42 0.38 3.72
N GLY A 133 10.69 0.68 3.98
CA GLY A 133 11.11 1.86 4.75
C GLY A 133 10.79 3.21 4.09
N SER A 134 10.52 3.23 2.77
CA SER A 134 10.24 4.47 2.03
C SER A 134 8.79 4.96 2.10
N ILE A 135 7.85 4.16 2.64
CA ILE A 135 6.40 4.47 2.63
C ILE A 135 6.14 5.89 3.13
N ILE A 136 6.59 6.19 4.35
CA ILE A 136 6.33 7.49 4.99
C ILE A 136 6.94 8.63 4.19
N ARG A 137 8.19 8.47 3.72
CA ARG A 137 8.87 9.49 2.91
C ARG A 137 8.11 9.77 1.61
N LYS A 138 7.64 8.73 0.92
CA LYS A 138 6.89 8.90 -0.34
C LYS A 138 5.52 9.54 -0.13
N ILE A 139 4.87 9.28 1.00
CA ILE A 139 3.63 9.98 1.35
C ILE A 139 3.93 11.46 1.61
N ASP A 140 4.95 11.75 2.43
CA ASP A 140 5.39 13.12 2.75
C ASP A 140 5.75 13.96 1.51
N GLU A 141 6.39 13.33 0.51
CA GLU A 141 6.72 13.96 -0.78
C GLU A 141 5.48 14.44 -1.56
N VAL A 142 4.31 13.81 -1.36
CA VAL A 142 3.07 14.13 -2.11
C VAL A 142 2.09 14.93 -1.25
N HIS A 143 1.94 14.57 0.01
CA HIS A 143 1.08 15.22 0.99
C HIS A 143 1.87 15.46 2.28
N PRO A 144 2.58 16.60 2.37
CA PRO A 144 3.19 17.00 3.62
C PRO A 144 2.08 17.22 4.66
N ASP A 145 2.40 17.03 5.93
CA ASP A 145 1.50 17.24 7.08
C ASP A 145 0.37 16.19 7.22
N PHE A 146 0.76 14.95 7.54
CA PHE A 146 -0.17 13.87 7.93
C PHE A 146 -0.05 13.52 9.42
N GLU A 147 -1.10 12.92 9.97
CA GLU A 147 -1.09 12.37 11.33
C GLU A 147 -1.09 10.84 11.28
N ILE A 148 -0.28 10.20 12.13
CA ILE A 148 -0.32 8.75 12.30
C ILE A 148 -1.23 8.41 13.47
N LEU A 149 -2.34 7.73 13.16
CA LEU A 149 -3.32 7.30 14.13
C LEU A 149 -2.96 5.94 14.72
N ILE A 150 -3.02 5.83 16.04
CA ILE A 150 -2.85 4.57 16.76
C ILE A 150 -4.17 4.16 17.42
N LEU A 151 -4.31 2.87 17.68
CA LEU A 151 -5.49 2.32 18.35
C LEU A 151 -5.68 2.96 19.73
N ASN A 152 -6.81 3.65 19.93
CA ASN A 152 -7.16 4.20 21.22
C ASN A 152 -7.79 3.11 22.11
N LEU A 153 -7.04 2.68 23.11
CA LEU A 153 -7.42 1.58 24.00
C LEU A 153 -8.59 1.92 24.92
N ASP A 154 -8.80 3.21 25.22
CA ASP A 154 -9.86 3.65 26.14
C ASP A 154 -11.26 3.45 25.51
N ASN A 155 -11.35 3.64 24.20
CA ASN A 155 -12.60 3.45 23.44
C ASN A 155 -12.74 2.04 22.83
N LEU A 156 -11.69 1.23 22.84
CA LEU A 156 -11.66 -0.07 22.15
C LEU A 156 -12.77 -1.03 22.60
N SER A 157 -13.05 -1.10 23.91
CA SER A 157 -14.08 -1.98 24.46
C SER A 157 -15.48 -1.64 23.93
N LYS A 158 -15.79 -0.34 23.84
CA LYS A 158 -17.07 0.15 23.31
C LYS A 158 -17.20 -0.15 21.82
N VAL A 159 -16.15 0.18 21.05
CA VAL A 159 -16.11 -0.10 19.60
C VAL A 159 -16.26 -1.60 19.33
N LYS A 160 -15.49 -2.47 19.99
CA LYS A 160 -15.60 -3.93 19.82
C LYS A 160 -17.00 -4.46 20.15
N LYS A 161 -17.64 -3.94 21.20
CA LYS A 161 -19.02 -4.31 21.54
C LYS A 161 -20.00 -3.94 20.42
N SER A 162 -19.86 -2.75 19.83
CA SER A 162 -20.69 -2.31 18.69
C SER A 162 -20.42 -3.09 17.39
N LEU A 163 -19.25 -3.73 17.28
CA LEU A 163 -18.84 -4.52 16.12
C LEU A 163 -19.02 -6.04 16.29
N ALA A 164 -19.57 -6.51 17.42
CA ALA A 164 -19.64 -7.93 17.75
C ALA A 164 -20.32 -8.82 16.68
N GLU A 165 -21.25 -8.25 15.90
CA GLU A 165 -21.99 -8.95 14.84
C GLU A 165 -21.41 -8.72 13.43
N ILE A 166 -20.32 -7.97 13.31
CA ILE A 166 -19.71 -7.64 12.02
C ILE A 166 -18.45 -8.47 11.83
N HIS A 167 -18.47 -9.29 10.79
CA HIS A 167 -17.35 -10.14 10.45
C HIS A 167 -16.50 -9.53 9.32
N PHE A 168 -15.36 -8.97 9.67
CA PHE A 168 -14.32 -8.61 8.72
C PHE A 168 -13.58 -9.87 8.26
N LYS A 169 -13.36 -9.97 6.94
CA LYS A 169 -12.68 -11.14 6.36
C LYS A 169 -11.18 -11.07 6.65
N ASP A 170 -10.62 -9.87 6.57
CA ASP A 170 -9.25 -9.57 6.91
C ASP A 170 -9.14 -8.99 8.32
N THR A 171 -8.19 -9.48 9.10
CA THR A 171 -7.88 -8.93 10.43
C THR A 171 -7.29 -7.52 10.37
N ASN A 172 -6.65 -7.14 9.26
CA ASN A 172 -6.09 -5.81 9.07
C ASN A 172 -7.20 -4.79 8.78
N ASP A 173 -8.18 -5.14 7.93
CA ASP A 173 -9.39 -4.33 7.71
C ASP A 173 -10.09 -4.00 9.03
N GLU A 174 -10.27 -5.01 9.89
CA GLU A 174 -10.85 -4.82 11.21
C GLU A 174 -10.03 -3.86 12.07
N ARG A 175 -8.70 -3.99 12.06
CA ARG A 175 -7.79 -3.13 12.84
C ARG A 175 -7.81 -1.69 12.34
N ILE A 176 -7.76 -1.48 11.03
CA ILE A 176 -7.85 -0.14 10.42
C ILE A 176 -9.16 0.50 10.84
N PHE A 177 -10.27 -0.22 10.71
CA PHE A 177 -11.57 0.31 11.09
C PHE A 177 -11.66 0.59 12.61
N GLN A 178 -11.10 -0.28 13.46
CA GLN A 178 -11.04 -0.03 14.91
C GLN A 178 -10.18 1.20 15.26
N GLU A 179 -9.03 1.40 14.61
CA GLU A 179 -8.20 2.60 14.80
C GLU A 179 -8.99 3.87 14.47
N LEU A 180 -9.67 3.90 13.33
CA LEU A 180 -10.52 5.04 12.94
C LEU A 180 -11.65 5.29 13.94
N MET A 181 -12.38 4.23 14.31
CA MET A 181 -13.57 4.37 15.14
C MET A 181 -13.26 4.70 16.59
N THR A 182 -12.16 4.19 17.14
CA THR A 182 -11.76 4.48 18.52
C THR A 182 -11.30 5.92 18.73
N ASN A 183 -10.86 6.59 17.65
CA ASN A 183 -10.42 7.98 17.66
C ASN A 183 -11.44 8.94 17.00
N LEU A 184 -12.60 8.45 16.55
CA LEU A 184 -13.51 9.21 15.69
C LEU A 184 -13.95 10.57 16.27
N ASP A 185 -14.04 10.69 17.60
CA ASP A 185 -14.44 11.94 18.25
C ASP A 185 -13.48 13.10 17.98
N GLU A 186 -12.18 12.79 17.81
CA GLU A 186 -11.10 13.75 17.61
C GLU A 186 -10.86 14.06 16.11
N ILE A 187 -11.20 13.11 15.23
CA ILE A 187 -10.87 13.17 13.79
C ILE A 187 -12.10 13.32 12.88
N LYS A 188 -13.31 13.53 13.43
CA LYS A 188 -14.50 13.82 12.62
C LYS A 188 -14.50 15.26 12.08
N PRO A 189 -15.08 15.52 10.88
CA PRO A 189 -15.65 14.55 9.96
C PRO A 189 -14.57 13.81 9.17
N LEU A 190 -14.83 12.53 8.87
CA LEU A 190 -13.89 11.62 8.23
C LEU A 190 -14.44 11.02 6.93
N GLU A 191 -13.65 11.06 5.86
CA GLU A 191 -13.94 10.41 4.57
C GLU A 191 -12.89 9.33 4.30
N PHE A 192 -13.25 8.07 4.53
CA PHE A 192 -12.35 6.94 4.36
C PHE A 192 -12.31 6.47 2.91
N PHE A 193 -11.13 6.57 2.29
CA PHE A 193 -10.89 6.09 0.94
C PHE A 193 -10.37 4.65 0.95
N LEU A 194 -10.96 3.83 0.09
CA LEU A 194 -10.63 2.42 -0.02
C LEU A 194 -10.94 1.86 -1.41
N ASP A 195 -10.40 0.68 -1.74
CA ASP A 195 -10.62 0.02 -3.02
C ASP A 195 -11.53 -1.23 -2.97
N ASP A 196 -11.84 -1.74 -1.77
CA ASP A 196 -12.65 -2.94 -1.55
C ASP A 196 -14.12 -2.62 -1.21
N THR A 197 -15.03 -3.05 -2.09
CA THR A 197 -16.48 -2.84 -1.91
C THR A 197 -17.09 -3.60 -0.72
N ASP A 198 -16.61 -4.80 -0.41
CA ASP A 198 -17.06 -5.56 0.77
C ASP A 198 -16.61 -4.85 2.05
N PHE A 199 -15.36 -4.38 2.09
CA PHE A 199 -14.84 -3.63 3.23
C PHE A 199 -15.63 -2.32 3.44
N ALA A 200 -15.90 -1.55 2.37
CA ALA A 200 -16.75 -0.36 2.44
C ALA A 200 -18.12 -0.65 3.07
N ASN A 201 -18.77 -1.74 2.64
CA ASN A 201 -20.09 -2.11 3.15
C ASN A 201 -20.05 -2.50 4.63
N LYS A 202 -18.98 -3.16 5.08
CA LYS A 202 -18.77 -3.49 6.50
C LYS A 202 -18.48 -2.24 7.32
N CYS A 203 -17.66 -1.32 6.83
CA CYS A 203 -17.41 -0.03 7.48
C CYS A 203 -18.71 0.77 7.66
N ARG A 204 -19.56 0.86 6.63
CA ARG A 204 -20.86 1.54 6.72
C ARG A 204 -21.78 0.91 7.77
N LYS A 205 -21.88 -0.43 7.78
CA LYS A 205 -22.66 -1.16 8.80
C LYS A 205 -22.08 -0.95 10.21
N GLY A 206 -20.76 -1.02 10.34
CA GLY A 206 -20.07 -0.82 11.61
C GLY A 206 -20.22 0.58 12.16
N PHE A 207 -20.12 1.58 11.29
CA PHE A 207 -20.33 2.96 11.68
C PHE A 207 -21.76 3.20 12.14
N ALA A 208 -22.78 2.65 11.46
CA ALA A 208 -24.17 2.78 11.91
C ALA A 208 -24.38 2.23 13.34
N ASN A 209 -23.76 1.10 13.68
CA ASN A 209 -23.80 0.55 15.04
C ASN A 209 -23.09 1.44 16.06
N ILE A 210 -21.95 2.01 15.68
CA ILE A 210 -21.13 2.88 16.53
C ILE A 210 -21.79 4.24 16.74
N ALA A 211 -22.34 4.85 15.69
CA ALA A 211 -23.04 6.13 15.74
C ALA A 211 -24.20 6.09 16.74
N ASN A 212 -25.01 5.02 16.71
CA ASN A 212 -26.09 4.81 17.67
C ASN A 212 -25.59 4.62 19.11
N GLY A 213 -24.49 3.88 19.29
CA GLY A 213 -23.95 3.57 20.61
C GLY A 213 -23.13 4.69 21.26
N MET A 214 -22.53 5.57 20.46
CA MET A 214 -21.60 6.62 20.91
C MET A 214 -22.12 8.05 20.64
N GLY A 215 -23.28 8.20 19.99
CA GLY A 215 -23.92 9.49 19.77
C GLY A 215 -23.30 10.33 18.66
N PHE A 216 -22.71 9.69 17.63
CA PHE A 216 -22.18 10.41 16.47
C PHE A 216 -23.28 10.72 15.44
N GLY A 217 -23.17 11.88 14.78
CA GLY A 217 -24.00 12.22 13.62
C GLY A 217 -23.62 11.41 12.38
N ASN A 218 -24.55 11.26 11.43
CA ASN A 218 -24.33 10.51 10.19
C ASN A 218 -23.24 11.11 9.28
N ASP A 219 -22.92 12.39 9.48
CA ASP A 219 -21.88 13.15 8.78
C ASP A 219 -20.47 12.97 9.37
N ALA A 220 -20.34 12.26 10.52
CA ALA A 220 -19.05 12.05 11.16
C ALA A 220 -18.12 11.12 10.38
N PHE A 221 -18.68 10.18 9.61
CA PHE A 221 -17.91 9.19 8.86
C PHE A 221 -18.59 8.82 7.53
N SER A 222 -17.79 8.74 6.47
CA SER A 222 -18.22 8.26 5.16
C SER A 222 -17.15 7.34 4.55
N CYS A 223 -17.58 6.46 3.64
CA CYS A 223 -16.68 5.59 2.87
C CYS A 223 -16.83 5.89 1.39
N GLN A 224 -15.70 6.21 0.75
CA GLN A 224 -15.61 6.50 -0.67
C GLN A 224 -14.75 5.45 -1.36
N LEU A 225 -15.29 4.79 -2.39
CA LEU A 225 -14.50 3.89 -3.22
C LEU A 225 -13.64 4.71 -4.18
N LEU A 226 -12.36 4.38 -4.30
CA LEU A 226 -11.44 5.13 -5.14
C LEU A 226 -11.89 5.18 -6.61
N LYS A 227 -12.51 4.11 -7.12
CA LYS A 227 -13.06 4.05 -8.48
C LYS A 227 -14.21 5.05 -8.73
N ASP A 228 -14.95 5.41 -7.67
CA ASP A 228 -16.11 6.31 -7.75
C ASP A 228 -15.66 7.79 -7.63
N TYR A 229 -14.46 8.03 -7.10
CA TYR A 229 -13.89 9.37 -6.94
C TYR A 229 -13.63 10.06 -8.30
N ASN A 230 -13.05 9.33 -9.25
CA ASN A 230 -12.74 9.85 -10.60
C ASN A 230 -13.96 9.99 -11.52
N SER A 231 -15.13 9.49 -11.13
CA SER A 231 -16.35 9.68 -11.92
C SER A 231 -16.99 11.05 -11.70
N ASN A 232 -16.52 11.78 -10.68
CA ASN A 232 -17.08 13.06 -10.23
C ASN A 232 -16.05 14.22 -10.23
N SER A 233 -14.82 13.97 -10.70
CA SER A 233 -13.74 14.96 -10.89
C SER A 233 -13.51 15.22 -12.38
#